data_AF-A0A9E1UEZ9-F1
#
_entry.id   AF-A0A9E1UEZ9-F1
#
_cell.length_a   1.000
_cell.length_b   1.000
_cell.length_c   1.000
_cell.angle_alpha   90.00
_cell.angle_beta   90.00
_cell.angle_gamma   90.00
#
_symmetry.space_group_name_H-M   'P 1'
#
loop_
_entity.id
_entity.type
_entity.pdbx_description
1 polymer ?
#
loop_
_entity_poly.entity_id
_entity_poly.type
_entity_poly.pdbx_seq_one_letter_code
_entity_poly.pdbx_strand_id
1 'polypeptide(L)'
;MSRFRGLVLVAILVITSVVVLAISEVSVLGLTRGGASPLGLTLGLDLEGGTHLVYQVVPEDGREPTREDMEGVRNIIDKRVNEFGVSEASVQLLGGGV
;
A
#
# COMPACT_ATOMS: atom_id res chain seq x y z
N MET A 1 -49.48 -21.92 0.84
CA MET A 1 -48.52 -21.52 -0.21
C MET A 1 -47.56 -20.37 0.15
N SER A 2 -47.84 -19.51 1.15
CA SER A 2 -46.95 -18.38 1.52
C SER A 2 -45.66 -18.79 2.26
N ARG A 3 -45.73 -19.81 3.13
CA ARG A 3 -44.56 -20.34 3.89
C ARG A 3 -43.50 -20.95 2.98
N PHE A 4 -43.92 -21.62 1.91
CA PHE A 4 -43.04 -22.22 0.91
C PHE A 4 -42.29 -21.17 0.08
N ARG A 5 -42.98 -20.10 -0.34
CA ARG A 5 -42.35 -18.98 -1.07
C ARG A 5 -41.32 -18.24 -0.21
N GLY A 6 -41.60 -18.09 1.09
CA GLY A 6 -40.64 -17.53 2.05
C GLY A 6 -39.40 -18.41 2.22
N LEU A 7 -39.57 -19.73 2.34
CA LEU A 7 -38.45 -20.67 2.50
C LEU A 7 -37.56 -20.71 1.24
N VAL A 8 -38.15 -20.62 0.05
CA VAL A 8 -37.40 -20.54 -1.21
C VAL A 8 -36.60 -19.24 -1.32
N LEU A 9 -37.16 -18.10 -0.93
CA LEU A 9 -36.43 -16.82 -0.92
C LEU A 9 -35.24 -16.85 0.05
N VAL A 10 -35.43 -17.42 1.24
CA VAL A 10 -34.35 -17.57 2.22
C VAL A 10 -33.26 -18.50 1.69
N ALA A 11 -33.63 -19.63 1.08
CA ALA A 11 -32.67 -20.55 0.48
C ALA A 11 -31.84 -19.89 -0.62
N ILE A 12 -32.48 -19.10 -1.50
CA ILE A 12 -31.77 -18.34 -2.55
C ILE A 12 -30.78 -17.37 -1.92
N LEU A 13 -31.19 -16.58 -0.92
CA LEU A 13 -30.32 -15.60 -0.27
C LEU A 13 -29.11 -16.26 0.39
N VAL A 14 -29.31 -17.40 1.07
CA VAL A 14 -28.23 -18.17 1.70
C VAL A 14 -27.26 -18.70 0.65
N ILE A 15 -27.76 -19.30 -0.43
CA ILE A 15 -26.93 -19.82 -1.52
C ILE A 15 -26.12 -18.68 -2.15
N THR A 16 -26.76 -17.56 -2.46
CA THR A 16 -26.07 -16.39 -3.01
C THR A 16 -24.99 -15.88 -2.05
N SER A 17 -25.28 -15.83 -0.74
CA SER A 17 -24.28 -15.42 0.25
C SER A 17 -23.10 -16.37 0.31
N VAL A 18 -23.31 -17.69 0.25
CA VAL A 18 -22.23 -18.69 0.26
C VAL A 18 -21.39 -18.58 -1.01
N VAL A 19 -22.04 -18.43 -2.18
CA VAL A 19 -21.34 -18.27 -3.46
C VAL A 19 -20.49 -16.99 -3.47
N VAL A 20 -21.00 -15.89 -2.93
CA VAL A 20 -20.24 -14.63 -2.82
C VAL A 20 -19.05 -14.75 -1.87
N LEU A 21 -19.12 -15.56 -0.82
CA LEU A 21 -17.99 -15.80 0.10
C LEU A 21 -16.94 -16.75 -0.48
N ALA A 22 -17.33 -17.66 -1.36
CA ALA A 22 -16.42 -18.62 -2.00
C ALA A 22 -15.55 -17.98 -3.11
N ILE A 23 -15.97 -16.84 -3.67
CA ILE A 23 -15.28 -16.16 -4.75
C ILE A 23 -14.50 -14.97 -4.17
N SER A 24 -13.17 -15.05 -4.20
CA SER A 24 -12.28 -14.02 -3.63
C SER A 24 -12.32 -12.69 -4.38
N GLU A 25 -12.61 -12.71 -5.69
CA GLU A 25 -12.71 -11.52 -6.54
C GLU A 25 -14.11 -11.37 -7.11
N VAL A 26 -14.86 -10.39 -6.61
CA VAL A 26 -16.22 -10.08 -7.05
C VAL A 26 -16.36 -8.58 -7.28
N SER A 27 -16.87 -8.18 -8.45
CA SER A 27 -17.14 -6.80 -8.80
C SER A 27 -18.64 -6.59 -8.98
N VAL A 28 -19.25 -5.76 -8.14
CA VAL A 28 -20.67 -5.42 -8.22
C VAL A 28 -20.82 -3.91 -8.23
N LEU A 29 -21.45 -3.34 -9.27
CA LEU A 29 -21.76 -1.91 -9.36
C LEU A 29 -20.54 -0.97 -9.16
N GLY A 30 -19.34 -1.41 -9.54
CA GLY A 30 -18.10 -0.65 -9.37
C GLY A 30 -17.41 -0.83 -8.01
N LEU A 31 -17.99 -1.62 -7.11
CA LEU A 31 -17.34 -2.07 -5.88
C LEU A 31 -16.65 -3.40 -6.13
N THR A 32 -15.32 -3.38 -6.25
CA THR A 32 -14.47 -4.57 -6.33
C THR A 32 -14.12 -5.05 -4.92
N ARG A 33 -14.53 -6.27 -4.56
CA ARG A 33 -14.09 -7.00 -3.38
C ARG A 33 -13.08 -8.05 -3.85
N GLY A 34 -11.85 -8.00 -3.34
CA GLY A 34 -10.74 -8.87 -3.77
C GLY A 34 -9.61 -8.11 -4.46
N GLY A 35 -8.45 -8.75 -4.61
CA GLY A 35 -7.26 -8.19 -5.24
C GLY A 35 -5.97 -8.89 -4.78
N ALA A 36 -4.82 -8.46 -5.32
CA ALA A 36 -3.50 -9.02 -5.00
C ALA A 36 -3.11 -8.90 -3.50
N SER A 37 -3.75 -7.97 -2.78
CA SER A 37 -3.51 -7.71 -1.36
C SER A 37 -4.73 -8.14 -0.54
N PRO A 38 -4.55 -8.69 0.69
CA PRO A 38 -5.66 -9.08 1.53
C PRO A 38 -6.64 -7.92 1.73
N LEU A 39 -7.91 -8.15 1.38
CA LEU A 39 -9.01 -7.18 1.44
C LEU A 39 -8.87 -5.94 0.55
N GLY A 40 -7.94 -5.91 -0.40
CA GLY A 40 -7.71 -4.75 -1.27
C GLY A 40 -7.10 -3.53 -0.55
N LEU A 41 -6.47 -3.76 0.60
CA LEU A 41 -5.75 -2.74 1.36
C LEU A 41 -4.30 -2.65 0.88
N THR A 42 -3.72 -1.45 0.90
CA THR A 42 -2.26 -1.28 0.78
C THR A 42 -1.62 -1.72 2.08
N LEU A 43 -0.69 -2.68 2.02
CA LEU A 43 -0.01 -3.16 3.22
C LEU A 43 1.10 -2.16 3.58
N GLY A 44 1.25 -1.90 4.88
CA GLY A 44 2.39 -1.14 5.37
C GLY A 44 3.63 -2.02 5.48
N LEU A 45 4.77 -1.38 5.70
CA LEU A 45 6.08 -2.02 5.90
C LEU A 45 6.07 -3.17 6.93
N ASP A 46 5.28 -3.05 8.01
CA ASP A 46 5.18 -4.08 9.06
C ASP A 46 4.45 -5.35 8.59
N LEU A 47 3.54 -5.22 7.62
CA LEU A 47 2.73 -6.32 7.10
C LEU A 47 3.27 -6.91 5.80
N GLU A 48 3.86 -6.08 4.94
CA GLU A 48 4.46 -6.48 3.65
C GLU A 48 5.95 -6.82 3.77
N GLY A 49 6.60 -6.32 4.82
CA GLY A 49 8.05 -6.40 5.00
C GLY A 49 8.80 -5.34 4.20
N GLY A 50 10.08 -5.13 4.54
CA GLY A 50 10.97 -4.18 3.87
C GLY A 50 12.00 -3.58 4.82
N THR A 51 12.53 -2.39 4.49
CA THR A 51 13.51 -1.69 5.33
C THR A 51 13.23 -0.20 5.38
N HIS A 52 13.30 0.39 6.59
CA HIS A 52 13.21 1.83 6.80
C HIS A 52 14.54 2.34 7.35
N LEU A 53 15.14 3.33 6.70
CA LEU A 53 16.46 3.87 7.04
C LEU A 53 16.36 5.39 7.19
N VAL A 54 16.93 5.91 8.27
CA VAL A 54 17.03 7.35 8.53
C VAL A 54 18.50 7.73 8.51
N TYR A 55 18.84 8.71 7.68
CA TYR A 55 20.22 9.18 7.49
C TYR A 55 20.36 10.65 7.91
N GLN A 56 21.50 10.96 8.53
CA GLN A 56 21.90 12.33 8.83
C GLN A 56 23.04 12.73 7.90
N VAL A 57 22.91 13.87 7.23
CA VAL A 57 23.97 14.41 6.38
C VAL A 57 25.01 15.11 7.26
N VAL A 58 26.29 14.79 7.03
CA VAL A 58 27.45 15.38 7.70
C VAL A 58 28.39 15.94 6.61
N PRO A 59 28.43 17.27 6.42
CA PRO A 59 29.32 17.89 5.44
C PRO A 59 30.79 17.80 5.85
N GLU A 60 31.69 17.60 4.90
CA GLU A 60 33.14 17.46 5.15
C GLU A 60 33.77 18.77 5.66
N ASP A 61 33.21 19.89 5.22
CA ASP A 61 33.59 21.26 5.53
C ASP A 61 32.94 21.79 6.82
N GLY A 62 32.14 20.97 7.52
CA GLY A 62 31.55 21.30 8.82
C GLY A 62 30.48 22.39 8.79
N ARG A 63 30.12 22.90 7.60
CA ARG A 63 28.99 23.80 7.41
C ARG A 63 27.68 23.07 7.63
N GLU A 64 26.60 23.81 7.86
CA GLU A 64 25.26 23.21 7.81
C GLU A 64 24.90 22.87 6.36
N PRO A 65 24.28 21.69 6.11
CA PRO A 65 23.78 21.34 4.79
C PRO A 65 22.73 22.35 4.33
N THR A 66 22.89 22.89 3.13
CA THR A 66 21.84 23.71 2.53
C THR A 66 20.73 22.81 2.01
N ARG A 67 19.56 23.40 1.74
CA ARG A 67 18.45 22.68 1.10
C ARG A 67 18.85 22.08 -0.25
N GLU A 68 19.66 22.78 -1.03
CA GLU A 68 20.13 22.30 -2.33
C GLU A 68 21.04 21.07 -2.19
N ASP A 69 21.92 21.05 -1.17
CA ASP A 69 22.72 19.87 -0.86
C ASP A 69 21.84 18.68 -0.50
N MET A 70 20.84 18.91 0.37
CA MET A 70 19.90 17.86 0.80
C MET A 70 19.10 17.32 -0.39
N GLU A 71 18.64 18.18 -1.29
CA GLU A 71 17.95 17.78 -2.53
C GLU A 71 18.88 16.99 -3.46
N GLY A 72 20.16 17.39 -3.57
CA GLY A 72 21.18 16.65 -4.30
C GLY A 72 21.40 15.24 -3.74
N VAL A 73 21.58 15.12 -2.42
CA VAL A 73 21.73 13.83 -1.73
C VAL A 73 20.50 12.94 -1.92
N ARG A 74 19.29 13.50 -1.76
CA ARG A 74 18.04 12.78 -2.02
C ARG A 74 18.03 12.20 -3.43
N ASN A 75 18.36 13.00 -4.44
CA ASN A 75 18.34 12.57 -5.84
C ASN A 75 19.38 11.47 -6.12
N ILE A 76 20.54 11.51 -5.46
CA ILE A 76 21.56 10.46 -5.59
C ILE A 76 21.07 9.15 -4.97
N ILE A 77 20.49 9.20 -3.76
CA ILE A 77 19.94 8.02 -3.09
C ILE A 77 18.81 7.42 -3.93
N ASP A 78 17.87 8.24 -4.40
CA ASP A 78 16.75 7.82 -5.24
C ASP A 78 17.24 7.09 -6.51
N LYS A 79 18.19 7.68 -7.24
CA LYS A 79 18.78 7.04 -8.43
C LYS A 79 19.43 5.70 -8.11
N ARG A 80 20.24 5.62 -7.05
CA ARG A 80 20.92 4.37 -6.68
C ARG A 80 19.94 3.28 -6.32
N VAL A 81 18.91 3.59 -5.52
CA VAL A 81 17.93 2.60 -5.11
C VAL A 81 17.11 2.11 -6.30
N ASN A 82 16.75 3.00 -7.23
CA ASN A 82 16.09 2.65 -8.48
C ASN A 82 16.98 1.78 -9.40
N GLU A 83 18.28 2.06 -9.46
CA GLU A 83 19.26 1.24 -10.21
C GLU A 83 19.41 -0.18 -9.64
N PHE A 84 19.26 -0.37 -8.33
CA PHE A 84 19.26 -1.69 -7.70
C PHE A 84 17.96 -2.49 -7.94
N GLY A 85 17.00 -1.96 -8.72
CA GLY A 85 15.77 -2.66 -9.10
C GLY A 85 14.69 -2.62 -8.03
N VAL A 86 14.79 -1.75 -7.03
CA VAL A 86 13.73 -1.52 -6.05
C VAL A 86 12.69 -0.59 -6.67
N SER A 87 11.58 -1.15 -7.17
CA SER A 87 10.63 -0.41 -8.00
C SER A 87 9.77 0.64 -7.27
N GLU A 88 9.80 0.70 -5.93
CA GLU A 88 8.88 1.54 -5.13
C GLU A 88 9.56 2.23 -3.93
N ALA A 89 10.84 2.58 -4.05
CA ALA A 89 11.52 3.27 -2.96
C ALA A 89 11.01 4.71 -2.77
N SER A 90 10.67 5.07 -1.54
CA SER A 90 10.29 6.44 -1.16
C SER A 90 11.44 7.12 -0.40
N VAL A 91 12.08 8.10 -1.03
CA VAL A 91 13.15 8.91 -0.41
C VAL A 91 12.61 10.30 -0.07
N GLN A 92 12.61 10.62 1.23
CA GLN A 92 12.05 11.86 1.76
C GLN A 92 13.08 12.59 2.63
N LEU A 93 13.05 13.92 2.57
CA LEU A 93 13.84 14.77 3.46
C LEU A 93 13.10 14.92 4.79
N LEU A 94 13.80 14.67 5.89
CA LEU A 94 13.29 14.80 7.26
C LEU A 94 13.98 15.98 7.94
N GLY A 95 13.24 16.73 8.76
CA GLY A 95 13.80 17.87 9.51
C GLY A 95 13.72 19.21 8.77
N GLY A 96 12.53 19.57 8.27
CA GLY A 96 12.25 20.94 7.85
C GLY A 96 11.95 21.83 9.05
N GLY A 97 12.97 22.53 9.56
CA GLY A 97 12.81 23.53 10.62
C GLY A 97 14.00 24.49 10.63
N VAL A 98 13.77 25.67 10.04
CA VAL A 98 14.62 26.86 9.82
C VAL A 98 15.87 26.70 8.95
#